data_AF-A0A699ILP3-F1
#
_entry.id   AF-A0A699ILP3-F1
#
_cell.length_a   1.000
_cell.length_b   1.000
_cell.length_c   1.000
_cell.angle_alpha   90.00
_cell.angle_beta   90.00
_cell.angle_gamma   90.00
#
_symmetry.space_group_name_H-M   'P 1'
#
loop_
_entity.id
_entity.type
_entity.pdbx_description
1 polymer ?
#
loop_
_entity_poly.entity_id
_entity_poly.type
_entity_poly.pdbx_seq_one_letter_code
_entity_poly.pdbx_strand_id
1 'polypeptide(L)'
;MQSPFLSLHQNKLDSISKMSSSTLTMREPFTRSPNMYKEYLFEFWYSTKALKNSKVSFLISIGGIYGEVGINTFRNAIGAHYLPHSSEYVASPSIDVVRQWFPTIGYGEEVSAKGTLRKSLLPHRWRLLMGQIIKCLEGKTGGFDQITNKNAIILYNLANGINIDYANWTNQSKNEQKQEKTESVRKSGIKPDKVKARSKPK
;
A
#
# COMPACT_ATOMS: atom_id res chain seq x y z
N MET A 1 42.64 -36.72 47.88
CA MET A 1 41.24 -36.68 47.38
C MET A 1 41.30 -36.61 45.86
N GLN A 2 40.93 -37.72 45.22
CA GLN A 2 41.04 -37.96 43.78
C GLN A 2 39.80 -37.43 43.06
N SER A 3 40.01 -36.77 41.91
CA SER A 3 38.97 -36.37 40.96
C SER A 3 39.23 -37.08 39.63
N PRO A 4 38.25 -37.81 39.05
CA PRO A 4 38.29 -38.29 37.68
C PRO A 4 37.52 -37.31 36.75
N PHE A 5 38.07 -36.83 35.61
CA PHE A 5 38.16 -37.50 34.29
C PHE A 5 36.76 -37.96 33.79
N LEU A 6 36.19 -37.59 32.64
CA LEU A 6 36.63 -37.38 31.24
C LEU A 6 35.56 -36.52 30.51
N SER A 7 35.93 -35.50 29.71
CA SER A 7 35.99 -35.48 28.23
C SER A 7 34.62 -35.45 27.52
N LEU A 8 34.30 -34.60 26.54
CA LEU A 8 34.98 -34.41 25.26
C LEU A 8 34.24 -33.33 24.41
N HIS A 9 34.98 -32.64 23.52
CA HIS A 9 34.58 -31.81 22.37
C HIS A 9 33.96 -30.40 22.62
N GLN A 10 34.70 -29.30 22.43
CA GLN A 10 35.16 -28.68 21.16
C GLN A 10 34.09 -27.80 20.50
N ASN A 11 34.07 -26.49 20.82
CA ASN A 11 34.27 -25.37 19.88
C ASN A 11 33.72 -24.02 20.39
N LYS A 12 34.67 -23.11 20.61
CA LYS A 12 34.74 -21.75 20.04
C LYS A 12 33.48 -20.87 20.16
N LEU A 13 33.52 -20.03 21.18
CA LEU A 13 32.84 -18.74 21.29
C LEU A 13 33.15 -17.88 20.05
N ASP A 14 32.08 -17.42 19.37
CA ASP A 14 31.78 -16.00 19.15
C ASP A 14 30.61 -15.87 18.16
N SER A 15 29.45 -15.41 18.65
CA SER A 15 28.49 -14.63 17.86
C SER A 15 27.46 -13.97 18.76
N ILE A 16 27.79 -12.75 19.17
CA ILE A 16 26.80 -11.70 19.47
C ILE A 16 26.25 -11.25 18.11
N SER A 17 24.95 -11.44 17.85
CA SER A 17 24.12 -10.53 17.02
C SER A 17 22.71 -11.09 16.71
N LYS A 18 21.70 -10.34 17.20
CA LYS A 18 20.43 -9.98 16.54
C LYS A 18 19.25 -10.97 16.50
N MET A 19 18.18 -10.51 17.17
CA MET A 19 16.77 -10.55 16.78
C MET A 19 16.30 -11.78 16.00
N SER A 20 15.75 -12.73 16.75
CA SER A 20 14.85 -13.77 16.26
C SER A 20 13.62 -13.13 15.60
N SER A 21 13.57 -13.17 14.27
CA SER A 21 12.33 -13.09 13.49
C SER A 21 11.86 -14.52 13.29
N SER A 22 10.82 -14.91 14.02
CA SER A 22 10.13 -16.18 13.86
C SER A 22 9.67 -16.36 12.41
N THR A 23 10.30 -17.27 11.68
CA THR A 23 9.80 -17.82 10.43
C THR A 23 8.51 -18.59 10.71
N LEU A 24 7.38 -17.93 10.47
CA LEU A 24 6.06 -18.58 10.45
C LEU A 24 5.92 -19.28 9.10
N THR A 25 6.11 -20.60 9.09
CA THR A 25 5.89 -21.45 7.92
C THR A 25 4.40 -21.43 7.58
N MET A 26 4.05 -20.72 6.51
CA MET A 26 2.69 -20.73 5.97
C MET A 26 2.36 -22.14 5.48
N ARG A 27 1.48 -22.85 6.19
CA ARG A 27 0.75 -24.00 5.65
C ARG A 27 -0.20 -23.47 4.58
N GLU A 28 0.18 -23.72 3.33
CA GLU A 28 -0.48 -23.35 2.07
C GLU A 28 -0.39 -21.86 1.68
N PRO A 29 0.69 -21.45 0.98
CA PRO A 29 0.69 -20.19 0.24
C PRO A 29 -0.48 -20.18 -0.74
N PHE A 30 -1.06 -19.00 -0.97
CA PHE A 30 -1.96 -18.79 -2.08
C PHE A 30 -1.39 -19.43 -3.35
N THR A 31 -2.06 -20.45 -3.86
CA THR A 31 -1.99 -20.83 -5.27
C THR A 31 -2.76 -19.81 -6.11
N ARG A 32 -2.51 -18.50 -5.89
CA ARG A 32 -2.73 -17.50 -6.93
C ARG A 32 -1.47 -17.51 -7.77
N SER A 33 -1.64 -17.60 -9.09
CA SER A 33 -0.55 -17.62 -10.04
C SER A 33 0.48 -16.52 -9.70
N PRO A 34 1.79 -16.84 -9.63
CA PRO A 34 2.87 -15.85 -9.45
C PRO A 34 2.82 -14.67 -10.43
N ASN A 35 2.00 -14.75 -11.49
CA ASN A 35 1.85 -13.71 -12.49
C ASN A 35 1.05 -12.49 -12.00
N MET A 36 0.12 -12.63 -11.04
CA MET A 36 -0.70 -11.48 -10.59
C MET A 36 0.13 -10.35 -9.98
N TYR A 37 1.16 -10.66 -9.18
CA TYR A 37 2.03 -9.63 -8.61
C TYR A 37 2.81 -8.86 -9.68
N LYS A 38 3.14 -9.53 -10.78
CA LYS A 38 3.78 -8.89 -11.93
C LYS A 38 2.81 -7.93 -12.60
N GLU A 39 1.55 -8.33 -12.82
CA GLU A 39 0.50 -7.48 -13.39
C GLU A 39 0.29 -6.19 -12.56
N TYR A 40 0.25 -6.30 -11.23
CA TYR A 40 0.16 -5.14 -10.33
C TYR A 40 1.33 -4.18 -10.41
N LEU A 41 2.54 -4.72 -10.45
CA LEU A 41 3.76 -3.94 -10.60
C LEU A 41 3.79 -3.27 -11.98
N PHE A 42 3.35 -3.96 -13.03
CA PHE A 42 3.22 -3.39 -14.36
C PHE A 42 2.26 -2.22 -14.39
N GLU A 43 1.07 -2.38 -13.81
CA GLU A 43 0.04 -1.34 -13.79
C GLU A 43 0.47 -0.10 -12.98
N PHE A 44 1.17 -0.28 -11.87
CA PHE A 44 1.75 0.81 -11.08
C PHE A 44 2.82 1.58 -11.86
N TRP A 45 3.78 0.88 -12.48
CA TRP A 45 4.84 1.50 -13.26
C TRP A 45 4.33 2.09 -14.58
N TYR A 46 3.19 1.61 -15.06
CA TYR A 46 2.48 2.12 -16.22
C TYR A 46 1.77 3.45 -15.93
N SER A 47 0.94 3.50 -14.88
CA SER A 47 0.08 4.65 -14.57
C SER A 47 0.80 5.85 -13.93
N THR A 48 2.06 5.67 -13.50
CA THR A 48 2.86 6.74 -12.90
C THR A 48 3.23 7.79 -13.96
N LYS A 49 2.73 9.03 -13.84
CA LYS A 49 3.22 10.13 -14.68
C LYS A 49 4.64 10.49 -14.28
N ALA A 50 5.59 10.17 -15.15
CA ALA A 50 6.99 10.52 -14.97
C ALA A 50 7.30 11.89 -15.59
N LEU A 51 8.17 12.67 -14.96
CA LEU A 51 8.68 13.90 -15.54
C LEU A 51 9.64 13.56 -16.70
N LYS A 52 9.79 14.50 -17.64
CA LYS A 52 10.82 14.39 -18.68
C LYS A 52 12.17 14.24 -17.98
N ASN A 53 12.88 13.13 -18.25
CA ASN A 53 14.16 12.74 -17.65
C ASN A 53 14.11 12.10 -16.25
N SER A 54 12.95 11.63 -15.77
CA SER A 54 12.90 10.81 -14.56
C SER A 54 13.72 9.52 -14.71
N LYS A 55 14.52 9.21 -13.68
CA LYS A 55 15.30 7.99 -13.58
C LYS A 55 14.79 7.12 -12.44
N VAL A 56 14.91 5.81 -12.62
CA VAL A 56 14.72 4.81 -11.57
C VAL A 56 16.10 4.40 -11.09
N SER A 57 16.33 4.57 -9.80
CA SER A 57 17.55 4.13 -9.14
C SER A 57 17.30 2.78 -8.47
N PHE A 58 18.23 1.85 -8.64
CA PHE A 58 18.16 0.55 -7.99
C PHE A 58 19.51 0.18 -7.39
N LEU A 59 19.46 -0.58 -6.30
CA LEU A 59 20.63 -1.12 -5.63
C LEU A 59 20.61 -2.64 -5.77
N ILE A 60 21.65 -3.19 -6.39
CA ILE A 60 21.86 -4.63 -6.39
C ILE A 60 22.56 -4.97 -5.08
N SER A 61 21.86 -5.66 -4.19
CA SER A 61 22.36 -6.05 -2.86
C SER A 61 23.59 -6.94 -2.95
N ILE A 62 23.72 -7.71 -4.04
CA ILE A 62 24.91 -8.49 -4.36
C ILE A 62 25.91 -7.55 -5.04
N GLY A 63 26.95 -7.14 -4.29
CA GLY A 63 28.01 -6.27 -4.79
C GLY A 63 27.81 -4.77 -4.56
N GLY A 64 26.66 -4.35 -4.01
CA GLY A 64 26.41 -2.96 -3.63
C GLY A 64 26.37 -1.99 -4.82
N ILE A 65 26.10 -2.49 -6.02
CA ILE A 65 26.13 -1.69 -7.24
C ILE A 65 24.88 -0.84 -7.30
N TYR A 66 25.09 0.48 -7.35
CA TYR A 66 24.05 1.46 -7.62
C TYR A 66 23.94 1.69 -9.13
N GLY A 67 22.74 1.49 -9.67
CA GLY A 67 22.43 1.73 -11.07
C GLY A 67 21.30 2.74 -11.23
N GLU A 68 21.36 3.53 -12.30
CA GLU A 68 20.26 4.39 -12.73
C GLU A 68 19.83 4.01 -14.13
N VAL A 69 18.53 3.96 -14.36
CA VAL A 69 17.94 3.71 -15.67
C VAL A 69 16.86 4.74 -15.95
N GLY A 70 16.77 5.22 -17.19
CA GLY A 70 15.66 6.09 -17.60
C GLY A 70 14.33 5.35 -17.44
N ILE A 71 13.29 6.03 -16.95
CA ILE A 71 12.00 5.39 -16.66
C ILE A 71 11.37 4.69 -17.89
N ASN A 72 11.57 5.25 -19.09
CA ASN A 72 11.11 4.62 -20.33
C ASN A 72 11.88 3.34 -20.65
N THR A 73 13.20 3.36 -20.47
CA THR A 73 14.05 2.17 -20.62
C THR A 73 13.66 1.10 -19.60
N PHE A 74 13.37 1.49 -18.36
CA PHE A 74 12.89 0.57 -17.33
C PHE A 74 11.56 -0.07 -17.70
N ARG A 75 10.56 0.72 -18.12
CA ARG A 75 9.25 0.23 -18.58
C ARG A 75 9.36 -0.77 -19.73
N ASN A 76 10.20 -0.44 -20.72
CA ASN A 76 10.45 -1.33 -21.85
C ASN A 76 11.13 -2.63 -21.40
N ALA A 77 12.11 -2.55 -20.50
CA ALA A 77 12.87 -3.71 -20.02
C ALA A 77 12.01 -4.68 -19.21
N ILE A 78 11.04 -4.18 -18.44
CA ILE A 78 10.12 -5.04 -17.69
C ILE A 78 9.01 -5.62 -18.59
N GLY A 79 8.87 -5.17 -19.85
CA GLY A 79 7.80 -5.62 -20.74
C GLY A 79 6.44 -4.98 -20.43
N ALA A 80 6.44 -3.82 -19.75
CA ALA A 80 5.26 -2.99 -19.59
C ALA A 80 4.97 -2.26 -20.91
N HIS A 81 4.61 -3.02 -21.95
CA HIS A 81 4.11 -2.46 -23.18
C HIS A 81 2.77 -1.79 -22.88
N TYR A 82 2.59 -0.55 -23.36
CA TYR A 82 1.28 0.11 -23.34
C TYR A 82 0.25 -0.88 -23.87
N LEU A 83 -0.75 -1.23 -23.06
CA LEU A 83 -2.02 -1.60 -23.66
C LEU A 83 -2.38 -0.42 -24.58
N PRO A 84 -2.70 -0.67 -25.86
CA PRO A 84 -3.14 0.41 -26.73
C PRO A 84 -4.23 1.18 -25.98
N HIS A 85 -4.17 2.52 -26.07
CA HIS A 85 -4.98 3.51 -25.34
C HIS A 85 -6.52 3.32 -25.42
N SER A 86 -7.03 2.18 -25.91
CA SER A 86 -8.42 1.90 -26.22
C SER A 86 -9.14 0.97 -25.26
N SER A 87 -8.52 0.44 -24.18
CA SER A 87 -9.35 -0.12 -23.10
C SER A 87 -9.95 1.05 -22.33
N GLU A 88 -11.22 1.37 -22.60
CA GLU A 88 -11.97 2.38 -21.86
C GLU A 88 -11.86 2.09 -20.36
N TYR A 89 -11.16 2.96 -19.63
CA TYR A 89 -11.16 2.89 -18.17
C TYR A 89 -12.60 3.04 -17.69
N VAL A 90 -13.01 2.15 -16.80
CA VAL A 90 -14.35 2.22 -16.23
C VAL A 90 -14.35 3.24 -15.10
N ALA A 91 -15.47 3.94 -14.92
CA ALA A 91 -15.65 4.79 -13.77
C ALA A 91 -15.53 3.96 -12.48
N SER A 92 -14.83 4.49 -11.48
CA SER A 92 -14.72 3.83 -10.18
C SER A 92 -16.12 3.62 -9.57
N PRO A 93 -16.40 2.46 -8.96
CA PRO A 93 -17.65 2.24 -8.24
C PRO A 93 -17.77 3.21 -7.06
N SER A 94 -19.01 3.50 -6.67
CA SER A 94 -19.28 4.26 -5.45
C SER A 94 -18.89 3.45 -4.21
N ILE A 95 -18.63 4.15 -3.10
CA ILE A 95 -18.30 3.49 -1.84
C ILE A 95 -19.43 2.59 -1.33
N ASP A 96 -20.69 2.91 -1.65
CA ASP A 96 -21.84 2.11 -1.21
C ASP A 96 -21.86 0.73 -1.88
N VAL A 97 -21.58 0.68 -3.20
CA VAL A 97 -21.42 -0.58 -3.94
C VAL A 97 -20.28 -1.40 -3.34
N VAL A 98 -19.15 -0.76 -3.05
CA VAL A 98 -18.00 -1.42 -2.43
C VAL A 98 -18.35 -1.96 -1.04
N ARG A 99 -19.09 -1.22 -0.22
CA ARG A 99 -19.51 -1.68 1.11
C ARG A 99 -20.43 -2.90 1.06
N GLN A 100 -21.36 -2.94 0.12
CA GLN A 100 -22.23 -4.10 -0.11
C GLN A 100 -21.45 -5.36 -0.52
N TRP A 101 -20.28 -5.19 -1.14
CA TRP A 101 -19.42 -6.30 -1.54
C TRP A 101 -18.64 -6.92 -0.38
N PHE A 102 -18.31 -6.18 0.69
CA PHE A 102 -17.49 -6.71 1.80
C PHE A 102 -18.09 -7.97 2.46
N PRO A 103 -19.40 -8.06 2.77
CA PRO A 103 -20.00 -9.29 3.25
C PRO A 103 -19.78 -10.49 2.32
N THR A 104 -19.79 -10.28 0.99
CA THR A 104 -19.62 -11.36 -0.01
C THR A 104 -18.23 -12.00 0.03
N ILE A 105 -17.23 -11.30 0.57
CA ILE A 105 -15.87 -11.83 0.74
C ILE A 105 -15.60 -12.38 2.15
N GLY A 106 -16.64 -12.55 2.98
CA GLY A 106 -16.54 -13.11 4.33
C GLY A 106 -16.13 -12.10 5.40
N TYR A 107 -16.47 -10.83 5.22
CA TYR A 107 -16.25 -9.81 6.23
C TYR A 107 -17.12 -10.05 7.46
N GLY A 108 -16.54 -10.01 8.66
CA GLY A 108 -17.14 -10.57 9.87
C GLY A 108 -18.27 -9.77 10.54
N GLU A 109 -18.65 -8.60 10.00
CA GLU A 109 -19.70 -7.76 10.57
C GLU A 109 -20.55 -7.13 9.47
N GLU A 110 -21.76 -6.70 9.83
CA GLU A 110 -22.61 -5.93 8.92
C GLU A 110 -21.99 -4.54 8.66
N VAL A 111 -21.78 -4.22 7.38
CA VAL A 111 -21.17 -2.96 6.98
C VAL A 111 -22.23 -1.87 6.95
N SER A 112 -22.35 -1.11 8.04
CA SER A 112 -23.23 0.06 8.03
C SER A 112 -22.75 1.10 7.01
N ALA A 113 -23.70 1.84 6.43
CA ALA A 113 -23.42 2.86 5.40
C ALA A 113 -22.41 3.93 5.87
N LYS A 114 -22.39 4.21 7.18
CA LYS A 114 -21.51 5.22 7.80
C LYS A 114 -20.39 4.62 8.66
N GLY A 115 -20.32 3.30 8.78
CA GLY A 115 -19.36 2.62 9.67
C GLY A 115 -17.93 2.66 9.12
N THR A 116 -16.95 2.63 10.01
CA THR A 116 -15.55 2.49 9.61
C THR A 116 -15.25 1.02 9.31
N LEU A 117 -14.74 0.75 8.11
CA LEU A 117 -14.27 -0.59 7.75
C LEU A 117 -12.97 -0.91 8.52
N ARG A 118 -12.87 -2.13 9.05
CA ARG A 118 -11.78 -2.63 9.88
C ARG A 118 -11.05 -3.79 9.19
N LYS A 119 -9.73 -3.73 9.18
CA LYS A 119 -8.85 -4.73 8.58
C LYS A 119 -8.87 -6.04 9.37
N SER A 120 -9.04 -5.98 10.69
CA SER A 120 -9.17 -7.14 11.58
C SER A 120 -10.38 -8.01 11.23
N LEU A 121 -11.43 -7.43 10.64
CA LEU A 121 -12.65 -8.12 10.23
C LEU A 121 -12.57 -8.75 8.84
N LEU A 122 -11.52 -8.45 8.06
CA LEU A 122 -11.26 -9.14 6.80
C LEU A 122 -10.73 -10.55 7.06
N PRO A 123 -11.13 -11.54 6.25
CA PRO A 123 -10.45 -12.84 6.24
C PRO A 123 -8.96 -12.67 5.95
N HIS A 124 -8.15 -13.61 6.47
CA HIS A 124 -6.69 -13.53 6.43
C HIS A 124 -6.14 -13.19 5.03
N ARG A 125 -6.71 -13.82 4.00
CA ARG A 125 -6.34 -13.60 2.60
C ARG A 125 -6.49 -12.14 2.15
N TRP A 126 -7.66 -11.54 2.39
CA TRP A 126 -7.95 -10.16 2.04
C TRP A 126 -7.19 -9.16 2.92
N ARG A 127 -6.96 -9.52 4.18
CA ARG A 127 -6.18 -8.73 5.13
C ARG A 127 -4.75 -8.49 4.66
N LEU A 128 -4.11 -9.52 4.09
CA LEU A 128 -2.76 -9.41 3.53
C LEU A 128 -2.72 -8.49 2.31
N LEU A 129 -3.65 -8.65 1.36
CA LEU A 129 -3.74 -7.80 0.18
C LEU A 129 -3.99 -6.33 0.55
N MET A 130 -4.94 -6.08 1.47
CA MET A 130 -5.21 -4.75 2.01
C MET A 130 -3.96 -4.14 2.67
N GLY A 131 -3.18 -4.96 3.39
CA GLY A 131 -1.89 -4.53 3.96
C GLY A 131 -0.89 -4.06 2.90
N GLN A 132 -0.82 -4.73 1.74
CA GLN A 132 0.03 -4.29 0.63
C GLN A 132 -0.48 -2.98 0.02
N ILE A 133 -1.79 -2.87 -0.23
CA ILE A 133 -2.41 -1.64 -0.76
C ILE A 133 -2.08 -0.43 0.13
N ILE A 134 -2.32 -0.55 1.44
CA ILE A 134 -2.03 0.51 2.42
C ILE A 134 -0.54 0.86 2.40
N LYS A 135 0.35 -0.15 2.42
CA LYS A 135 1.79 0.06 2.42
C LYS A 135 2.25 0.80 1.15
N CYS A 136 1.71 0.45 -0.01
CA CYS A 136 2.04 1.07 -1.29
C CYS A 136 1.58 2.54 -1.36
N LEU A 137 0.39 2.86 -0.84
CA LEU A 137 -0.20 4.19 -0.95
C LEU A 137 0.27 5.16 0.13
N GLU A 138 0.44 4.66 1.36
CA GLU A 138 0.68 5.49 2.54
C GLU A 138 2.14 5.43 3.01
N GLY A 139 2.93 4.46 2.53
CA GLY A 139 4.33 4.27 2.92
C GLY A 139 4.51 3.86 4.39
N LYS A 140 3.41 3.58 5.11
CA LYS A 140 3.41 3.21 6.53
C LYS A 140 3.09 1.74 6.72
N THR A 141 3.89 1.07 7.54
CA THR A 141 3.80 -0.38 7.79
C THR A 141 3.00 -0.76 9.03
N GLY A 142 2.36 0.19 9.75
CA GLY A 142 1.73 -0.15 11.04
C GLY A 142 0.62 0.77 11.54
N GLY A 143 -0.26 0.17 12.35
CA GLY A 143 -1.02 0.85 13.41
C GLY A 143 -2.53 0.88 13.24
N PHE A 144 -3.03 1.35 12.11
CA PHE A 144 -4.48 1.57 12.00
C PHE A 144 -5.19 0.34 11.45
N ASP A 145 -6.14 -0.14 12.25
CA ASP A 145 -7.07 -1.18 11.85
C ASP A 145 -8.11 -0.65 10.86
N GLN A 146 -8.14 0.65 10.58
CA GLN A 146 -9.13 1.27 9.71
C GLN A 146 -8.75 1.14 8.23
N ILE A 147 -9.73 0.78 7.41
CA ILE A 147 -9.65 0.79 5.95
C ILE A 147 -10.32 2.09 5.49
N THR A 148 -9.54 2.95 4.85
CA THR A 148 -10.08 4.16 4.23
C THR A 148 -10.97 3.78 3.04
N ASN A 149 -11.95 4.64 2.70
CA ASN A 149 -12.78 4.44 1.50
C ASN A 149 -11.91 4.25 0.25
N LYS A 150 -10.77 4.95 0.19
CA LYS A 150 -9.79 4.80 -0.89
C LYS A 150 -9.25 3.37 -0.98
N ASN A 151 -8.75 2.87 0.13
CA ASN A 151 -8.16 1.53 0.19
C ASN A 151 -9.23 0.44 -0.11
N ALA A 152 -10.47 0.65 0.32
CA ALA A 152 -11.59 -0.25 0.04
C ALA A 152 -11.96 -0.30 -1.46
N ILE A 153 -12.06 0.85 -2.12
CA ILE A 153 -12.36 0.94 -3.56
C ILE A 153 -11.28 0.25 -4.39
N ILE A 154 -10.00 0.47 -4.05
CA ILE A 154 -8.90 -0.22 -4.73
C ILE A 154 -9.05 -1.72 -4.55
N LEU A 155 -9.21 -2.20 -3.31
CA LEU A 155 -9.38 -3.64 -3.06
C LEU A 155 -10.51 -4.25 -3.90
N TYR A 156 -11.65 -3.57 -4.01
CA TYR A 156 -12.78 -4.02 -4.81
C TYR A 156 -12.42 -4.13 -6.31
N ASN A 157 -11.84 -3.08 -6.90
CA ASN A 157 -11.51 -3.09 -8.32
C ASN A 157 -10.51 -4.21 -8.65
N LEU A 158 -9.55 -4.42 -7.75
CA LEU A 158 -8.55 -5.48 -7.86
C LEU A 158 -9.11 -6.89 -7.72
N ALA A 159 -10.10 -7.06 -6.86
CA ALA A 159 -10.77 -8.33 -6.70
C ALA A 159 -11.64 -8.70 -7.90
N ASN A 160 -12.18 -7.71 -8.60
CA ASN A 160 -13.13 -7.88 -9.70
C ASN A 160 -12.51 -7.67 -11.10
N GLY A 161 -11.20 -7.38 -11.18
CA GLY A 161 -10.51 -7.13 -12.45
C GLY A 161 -11.02 -5.88 -13.18
N ILE A 162 -11.50 -4.88 -12.44
CA ILE A 162 -12.02 -3.63 -13.01
C ILE A 162 -10.83 -2.71 -13.28
N ASN A 163 -10.59 -2.44 -14.56
CA ASN A 163 -9.55 -1.53 -15.01
C ASN A 163 -9.99 -0.07 -14.80
N ILE A 164 -9.43 0.59 -13.77
CA ILE A 164 -9.68 2.00 -13.48
C ILE A 164 -8.40 2.82 -13.62
N ASP A 165 -8.54 4.10 -13.94
CA ASP A 165 -7.42 5.03 -13.90
C ASP A 165 -7.09 5.42 -12.44
N TYR A 166 -6.26 4.62 -11.79
CA TYR A 166 -5.80 4.86 -10.41
C TYR A 166 -5.09 6.20 -10.23
N ALA A 167 -4.40 6.70 -11.27
CA ALA A 167 -3.70 7.97 -11.21
C ALA A 167 -4.70 9.15 -11.21
N ASN A 168 -5.74 9.07 -12.03
CA ASN A 168 -6.79 10.08 -12.04
C ASN A 168 -7.62 10.04 -10.74
N TRP A 169 -7.99 8.85 -10.28
CA TRP A 169 -8.81 8.68 -9.09
C TRP A 169 -8.12 9.16 -7.79
N THR A 170 -6.81 8.94 -7.66
CA THR A 170 -6.04 9.48 -6.52
C THR A 170 -5.99 11.01 -6.50
N ASN A 171 -6.12 11.66 -7.67
CA ASN A 171 -6.20 13.12 -7.78
C ASN A 171 -7.62 13.65 -7.49
N GLN A 172 -8.67 13.00 -8.02
CA GLN A 172 -10.07 13.38 -7.74
C GLN A 172 -10.38 13.33 -6.23
N SER A 173 -9.96 12.24 -5.58
CA SER A 173 -10.19 12.04 -4.15
C SER A 173 -9.41 12.99 -3.23
N LYS A 174 -8.45 13.77 -3.74
CA LYS A 174 -7.81 14.87 -2.99
C LYS A 174 -8.63 16.15 -3.10
N ASN A 175 -9.28 16.36 -4.24
CA ASN A 175 -10.10 17.54 -4.50
C ASN A 175 -11.41 17.50 -3.70
N GLU A 176 -12.05 16.33 -3.61
CA GLU A 176 -13.26 16.11 -2.81
C GLU A 176 -13.03 16.41 -1.32
N GLN A 177 -11.94 15.90 -0.74
CA GLN A 177 -11.58 16.18 0.66
C GLN A 177 -11.33 17.69 0.91
N LYS A 178 -10.79 18.39 -0.09
CA LYS A 178 -10.56 19.85 0.01
C LYS A 178 -11.88 20.62 -0.03
N GLN A 179 -12.84 20.18 -0.84
CA GLN A 179 -14.18 20.78 -0.90
C GLN A 179 -14.96 20.53 0.40
N GLU A 180 -15.01 19.29 0.90
CA GLU A 180 -15.70 18.95 2.16
C GLU A 180 -15.15 19.75 3.35
N LYS A 181 -13.83 19.90 3.43
CA LYS A 181 -13.19 20.71 4.48
C LYS A 181 -13.56 22.19 4.37
N THR A 182 -13.66 22.72 3.15
CA THR A 182 -14.02 24.13 2.92
C THR A 182 -15.50 24.38 3.26
N GLU A 183 -16.37 23.43 2.95
CA GLU A 183 -17.81 23.53 3.20
C GLU A 183 -18.15 23.32 4.69
N SER A 184 -17.44 22.43 5.37
CA SER A 184 -17.48 22.25 6.83
C SER A 184 -17.13 23.54 7.57
N VAL A 185 -16.05 24.23 7.16
CA VAL A 185 -15.64 25.52 7.74
C VAL A 185 -16.67 26.63 7.48
N ARG A 186 -17.34 26.62 6.32
CA ARG A 186 -18.43 27.56 6.04
C ARG A 186 -19.67 27.29 6.91
N LYS A 187 -20.01 26.03 7.15
CA LYS A 187 -21.19 25.63 7.95
C LYS A 187 -20.98 25.80 9.46
N SER A 188 -19.74 25.76 9.95
CA SER A 188 -19.46 25.91 11.39
C SER A 188 -19.53 27.35 11.90
N GLY A 189 -19.69 28.36 11.03
CA GLY A 189 -19.82 29.76 11.44
C GLY A 189 -18.57 30.35 12.13
N ILE A 190 -17.46 29.63 12.16
CA ILE A 190 -16.21 30.09 12.77
C ILE A 190 -15.62 31.17 11.85
N LYS A 191 -15.83 32.44 12.22
CA LYS A 191 -15.13 33.56 11.58
C LYS A 191 -13.63 33.31 11.77
N PRO A 192 -12.80 33.40 10.71
CA PRO A 192 -11.36 33.27 10.86
C PRO A 192 -10.88 34.37 11.80
N ASP A 193 -10.35 33.97 12.96
CA ASP A 193 -9.74 34.91 13.89
C ASP A 193 -8.69 35.72 13.15
N LYS A 194 -8.87 37.04 13.15
CA LYS A 194 -7.91 37.99 12.60
C LYS A 194 -6.60 37.77 13.37
N VAL A 195 -5.66 37.06 12.75
CA VAL A 195 -4.29 36.87 13.24
C VAL A 195 -3.70 38.26 13.48
N LYS A 196 -3.63 38.64 14.76
CA LYS A 196 -3.08 39.91 15.22
C LYS A 196 -1.59 39.91 14.90
N ALA A 197 -1.20 40.72 13.92
CA ALA A 197 0.20 40.92 13.55
C ALA A 197 0.99 41.36 14.79
N ARG A 198 1.87 40.48 15.28
CA ARG A 198 2.79 40.78 16.37
C ARG A 198 3.94 41.60 15.76
N SER A 199 3.86 42.92 15.92
CA SER A 199 4.96 43.83 15.61
C SER A 199 6.19 43.44 16.43
N LYS A 200 7.30 43.17 15.74
CA LYS A 200 8.61 42.98 16.38
C LYS A 200 9.06 44.28 17.05
N PRO A 201 9.60 44.26 18.28
CA PRO A 201 10.27 45.42 18.85
C PRO A 201 11.60 45.66 18.12
N LYS A 202 11.97 46.94 17.97
CA LYS A 202 13.29 47.40 17.52
C LYS A 202 14.34 47.17 18.59
#